data_AF-A0A7S4KL17-F1
#
_entry.id   AF-A0A7S4KL17-F1
#
_cell.length_a   1.000
_cell.length_b   1.000
_cell.length_c   1.000
_cell.angle_alpha   90.00
_cell.angle_beta   90.00
_cell.angle_gamma   90.00
#
_symmetry.space_group_name_H-M   'P 1'
#
loop_
_entity.id
_entity.type
_entity.pdbx_description
1 polymer ?
#
loop_
_entity_poly.entity_id
_entity_poly.type
_entity_poly.pdbx_seq_one_letter_code
_entity_poly.pdbx_strand_id
1 'polypeptide(L)'
;INDELTVILNKKLSKSESFGTIQQTPPQSRTVSKFLQLKAVPTLQPFGSKVVRVYDISQKIKESPAVNKPGLLVVQADEIFIPGTVFLGMGVPNVYMAHVYGPQDVKVVAAKSLYREATAVVQSKGRVQSGLLFVARNLSTEEIDRIRTLSLQKEGHHNVTCLTENLSILQEAGFSLVGANMEEYRLPHVFLSDLLQGLSVKLHNKTVEFDIVKTTTQSIDEYYDSVKGAVYKTPFRHLDRALDDEIARDERKRIAIEISAQNSEKMISLRESKENEDNTADLGPTFTVRVSETGSLGEFFRSLWGAHVIYKIQLSNQELSFKIDELLPESLKEFDIPNISFASRVKRDYLFCESVVSMIRSQMASNFQEYEGFTQHNLLSLLPDNTGKEGEKTMCNFVLTRHELIVVSNEVYYGLVDWLLTKHVLISGYAHHVKFAGEMWSETVNGKPQIMINNNSGTYRPTAEQLEKVVVLASMIFPGVKVVGDPCGVPQPGQPKEEKKEKEEEKEKEVEEGGEGLLRFSMIDAEAEMEMTEEEELVRLRESLGIDLLLHKSGE
;
A
#
# COMPACT_ATOMS: atom_id res chain seq x y z
N ILE A 1 45.73 24.72 -22.30
CA ILE A 1 44.27 24.81 -22.57
C ILE A 1 43.51 23.73 -21.81
N ASN A 2 43.83 22.43 -21.90
CA ASN A 2 43.16 21.41 -21.08
C ASN A 2 43.46 21.48 -19.57
N ASP A 3 44.66 21.91 -19.16
CA ASP A 3 44.99 22.00 -17.73
C ASP A 3 44.48 23.29 -17.05
N GLU A 4 44.20 24.34 -17.82
CA GLU A 4 43.57 25.58 -17.31
C GLU A 4 42.05 25.46 -17.19
N LEU A 5 41.40 24.62 -18.01
CA LEU A 5 39.96 24.34 -17.90
C LEU A 5 39.62 23.55 -16.64
N THR A 6 40.49 22.63 -16.21
CA THR A 6 40.29 21.82 -14.98
C THR A 6 40.42 22.67 -13.71
N VAL A 7 41.30 23.68 -13.71
CA VAL A 7 41.45 24.61 -12.58
C VAL A 7 40.28 25.60 -12.51
N ILE A 8 39.72 26.03 -13.65
CA ILE A 8 38.54 26.92 -13.68
C ILE A 8 37.26 26.17 -13.29
N LEU A 9 37.12 24.89 -13.66
CA LEU A 9 35.99 24.04 -13.25
C LEU A 9 36.04 23.70 -11.76
N ASN A 10 37.22 23.39 -11.19
CA ASN A 10 37.36 23.10 -9.76
C ASN A 10 37.25 24.35 -8.85
N LYS A 11 37.50 25.54 -9.39
CA LYS A 11 37.33 26.82 -8.66
C LYS A 11 35.90 27.37 -8.72
N LYS A 12 35.06 26.89 -9.65
CA LYS A 12 33.61 27.18 -9.70
C LYS A 12 32.76 26.19 -8.89
N LEU A 13 33.28 25.00 -8.58
CA LEU A 13 32.60 24.01 -7.73
C LEU A 13 32.82 24.20 -6.21
N SER A 14 33.71 25.11 -5.80
CA SER A 14 34.03 25.39 -4.38
C SER A 14 33.47 26.73 -3.84
N LYS A 15 32.59 27.39 -4.61
CA LYS A 15 31.81 28.56 -4.18
C LYS A 15 30.34 28.42 -4.56
N SER A 16 29.67 27.41 -4.01
CA SER A 16 28.24 27.52 -3.70
C SER A 16 28.15 27.71 -2.19
N GLU A 17 28.17 28.98 -1.80
CA GLU A 17 27.77 29.39 -0.46
C GLU A 17 26.42 28.77 -0.12
N SER A 18 26.34 28.34 1.14
CA SER A 18 25.17 27.86 1.85
C SER A 18 23.93 28.71 1.55
N PHE A 19 23.17 28.33 0.52
CA PHE A 19 21.75 28.59 0.50
C PHE A 19 21.14 27.70 1.56
N GLY A 20 20.83 28.29 2.70
CA GLY A 20 20.06 27.66 3.74
C GLY A 20 18.89 26.94 3.09
N THR A 21 18.79 25.64 3.37
CA THR A 21 17.62 24.84 3.06
C THR A 21 16.45 25.59 3.69
N ILE A 22 15.72 26.36 2.89
CA ILE A 22 14.39 26.80 3.27
C ILE A 22 13.60 25.50 3.24
N GLN A 23 13.59 24.79 4.38
CA GLN A 23 12.47 23.94 4.75
C GLN A 23 11.27 24.88 4.74
N GLN A 24 10.63 25.01 3.58
CA GLN A 24 9.22 25.35 3.57
C GLN A 24 8.53 24.11 4.14
N THR A 25 8.39 24.07 5.45
CA THR A 25 7.34 23.28 6.08
C THR A 25 6.04 23.72 5.42
N PRO A 26 5.31 22.85 4.70
CA PRO A 26 3.97 23.22 4.30
C PRO A 26 3.17 23.34 5.60
N PRO A 27 2.35 24.39 5.77
CA PRO A 27 1.40 24.41 6.87
C PRO A 27 0.30 23.40 6.51
N GLN A 28 0.49 22.11 6.78
CA GLN A 28 -0.59 21.13 6.65
C GLN A 28 -1.44 21.12 7.93
N SER A 29 -2.02 22.29 8.19
CA SER A 29 -3.17 22.43 9.06
C SER A 29 -4.31 21.54 8.54
N ARG A 30 -4.83 20.69 9.42
CA ARG A 30 -6.14 20.02 9.39
C ARG A 30 -7.06 20.52 8.28
N THR A 31 -6.98 19.93 7.08
CA THR A 31 -7.92 20.28 6.01
C THR A 31 -8.78 19.06 5.76
N VAL A 32 -9.97 19.05 6.38
CA VAL A 32 -11.12 18.28 5.86
C VAL A 32 -11.19 18.59 4.37
N SER A 33 -11.21 17.56 3.52
CA SER A 33 -11.24 17.71 2.07
C SER A 33 -12.33 18.68 1.66
N LYS A 34 -11.96 19.89 1.20
CA LYS A 34 -12.93 20.92 0.79
C LYS A 34 -13.80 20.47 -0.38
N PHE A 35 -13.37 19.44 -1.10
CA PHE A 35 -14.06 18.91 -2.28
C PHE A 35 -14.97 17.71 -1.97
N LEU A 36 -14.85 17.06 -0.79
CA LEU A 36 -15.69 15.91 -0.42
C LEU A 36 -16.91 16.34 0.40
N GLN A 37 -18.07 15.77 0.08
CA GLN A 37 -19.24 15.83 0.95
C GLN A 37 -19.12 14.87 2.13
N LEU A 38 -18.52 13.71 1.88
CA LEU A 38 -18.28 12.69 2.89
C LEU A 38 -17.06 13.07 3.74
N LYS A 39 -17.21 12.97 5.07
CA LYS A 39 -16.07 13.04 5.98
C LYS A 39 -15.20 11.80 5.78
N ALA A 40 -14.13 11.94 5.02
CA ALA A 40 -13.12 10.92 4.81
C ALA A 40 -11.78 11.43 5.32
N VAL A 41 -11.08 10.58 6.09
CA VAL A 41 -9.71 10.86 6.54
C VAL A 41 -8.78 10.09 5.61
N PRO A 42 -7.71 10.71 5.11
CA PRO A 42 -6.82 10.02 4.17
C PRO A 42 -6.11 8.86 4.88
N THR A 43 -5.95 7.76 4.16
CA THR A 43 -5.15 6.60 4.52
C THR A 43 -3.91 6.54 3.65
N LEU A 44 -2.91 5.77 4.08
CA LEU A 44 -1.70 5.49 3.31
C LEU A 44 -1.80 4.06 2.79
N GLN A 45 -1.67 3.90 1.48
CA GLN A 45 -1.72 2.60 0.84
C GLN A 45 -0.45 2.41 0.00
N PRO A 46 0.23 1.26 0.11
CA PRO A 46 1.37 0.96 -0.75
C PRO A 46 0.94 0.82 -2.21
N PHE A 47 1.85 1.18 -3.12
CA PHE A 47 1.78 0.84 -4.54
C PHE A 47 3.19 0.75 -5.10
N GLY A 48 3.62 -0.46 -5.48
CA GLY A 48 5.00 -0.71 -5.90
C GLY A 48 6.03 -0.25 -4.87
N SER A 49 6.91 0.69 -5.26
CA SER A 49 7.94 1.25 -4.39
C SER A 49 7.47 2.44 -3.54
N LYS A 50 6.26 2.95 -3.76
CA LYS A 50 5.77 4.19 -3.13
C LYS A 50 4.60 3.93 -2.22
N VAL A 51 4.34 4.94 -1.38
CA VAL A 51 3.13 4.99 -0.57
C VAL A 51 2.29 6.17 -1.02
N VAL A 52 1.04 5.87 -1.27
CA VAL A 52 0.08 6.80 -1.86
C VAL A 52 -0.91 7.20 -0.80
N ARG A 53 -1.12 8.52 -0.68
CA ARG A 53 -2.16 9.07 0.20
C ARG A 53 -3.49 9.04 -0.53
N VAL A 54 -4.47 8.35 0.06
CA VAL A 54 -5.78 8.10 -0.57
C VAL A 54 -6.91 8.37 0.41
N TYR A 55 -7.97 9.03 -0.06
CA TYR A 55 -9.25 9.09 0.63
C TYR A 55 -10.05 7.85 0.26
N ASP A 56 -9.90 6.80 1.08
CA ASP A 56 -10.65 5.57 0.90
C ASP A 56 -12.09 5.75 1.40
N ILE A 57 -13.02 5.80 0.46
CA ILE A 57 -14.45 5.93 0.72
C ILE A 57 -15.24 4.71 0.23
N SER A 58 -14.54 3.67 -0.22
CA SER A 58 -15.13 2.45 -0.80
C SER A 58 -16.19 1.80 0.09
N GLN A 59 -16.04 1.94 1.41
CA GLN A 59 -16.98 1.40 2.40
C GLN A 59 -18.17 2.34 2.68
N LYS A 60 -18.04 3.64 2.39
CA LYS A 60 -19.06 4.66 2.68
C LYS A 60 -20.05 4.88 1.54
N ILE A 61 -19.74 4.36 0.36
CA ILE A 61 -20.55 4.56 -0.85
C ILE A 61 -21.06 3.23 -1.39
N LYS A 62 -22.13 3.28 -2.16
CA LYS A 62 -22.68 2.09 -2.82
C LYS A 62 -22.19 2.05 -4.26
N GLU A 63 -21.32 1.08 -4.55
CA GLU A 63 -21.10 0.67 -5.93
C GLU A 63 -22.35 -0.03 -6.47
N SER A 64 -22.70 0.28 -7.70
CA SER A 64 -23.83 -0.31 -8.39
C SER A 64 -23.41 -0.75 -9.79
N PRO A 65 -24.02 -1.80 -10.36
CA PRO A 65 -23.76 -2.17 -11.74
C PRO A 65 -24.18 -1.05 -12.69
N ALA A 66 -23.35 -0.77 -13.69
CA ALA A 66 -23.73 0.09 -14.79
C ALA A 66 -24.86 -0.57 -15.59
N VAL A 67 -25.96 0.16 -15.78
CA VAL A 67 -27.08 -0.30 -16.60
C VAL A 67 -26.56 -0.56 -18.04
N ASN A 68 -26.77 -1.78 -18.53
CA ASN A 68 -26.34 -2.26 -19.86
C ASN A 68 -24.83 -2.41 -20.09
N LYS A 69 -23.98 -2.31 -19.05
CA LYS A 69 -22.53 -2.55 -19.18
C LYS A 69 -22.00 -3.54 -18.14
N PRO A 70 -22.02 -4.85 -18.50
CA PRO A 70 -21.38 -5.93 -17.77
C PRO A 70 -20.04 -5.60 -17.12
N GLY A 71 -19.91 -5.85 -15.81
CA GLY A 71 -18.64 -5.73 -15.09
C GLY A 71 -18.12 -4.30 -14.88
N LEU A 72 -18.91 -3.27 -15.22
CA LEU A 72 -18.61 -1.89 -14.83
C LEU A 72 -19.40 -1.53 -13.59
N LEU A 73 -18.68 -1.17 -12.52
CA LEU A 73 -19.28 -0.60 -11.31
C LEU A 73 -19.31 0.92 -11.42
N VAL A 74 -20.37 1.52 -10.91
CA VAL A 74 -20.58 2.97 -10.88
C VAL A 74 -20.99 3.43 -9.49
N VAL A 75 -20.64 4.66 -9.16
CA VAL A 75 -20.94 5.35 -7.91
C VAL A 75 -21.64 6.69 -8.19
N GLN A 76 -22.30 7.26 -7.20
CA GLN A 76 -22.89 8.61 -7.31
C GLN A 76 -21.85 9.66 -6.95
N ALA A 77 -21.33 10.37 -7.97
CA ALA A 77 -20.31 11.39 -7.78
C ALA A 77 -20.83 12.57 -6.96
N ASP A 78 -22.13 12.90 -7.04
CA ASP A 78 -22.76 13.96 -6.29
C ASP A 78 -23.05 13.61 -4.82
N GLU A 79 -22.89 12.35 -4.41
CA GLU A 79 -22.82 11.97 -2.99
C GLU A 79 -21.39 12.10 -2.43
N ILE A 80 -20.39 12.09 -3.32
CA ILE A 80 -18.96 12.11 -2.96
C ILE A 80 -18.43 13.52 -2.96
N PHE A 81 -18.73 14.30 -4.00
CA PHE A 81 -18.08 15.56 -4.32
C PHE A 81 -19.03 16.74 -4.23
N ILE A 82 -18.52 17.90 -3.79
CA ILE A 82 -19.30 19.14 -3.83
C ILE A 82 -19.45 19.67 -5.27
N PRO A 83 -20.48 20.48 -5.56
CA PRO A 83 -20.59 21.23 -6.80
C PRO A 83 -19.33 22.08 -7.08
N GLY A 84 -18.90 22.13 -8.33
CA GLY A 84 -17.66 22.79 -8.75
C GLY A 84 -16.48 21.84 -8.94
N THR A 85 -16.57 20.60 -8.45
CA THR A 85 -15.46 19.64 -8.54
C THR A 85 -15.26 19.13 -9.97
N VAL A 86 -14.00 19.10 -10.41
CA VAL A 86 -13.55 18.44 -11.64
C VAL A 86 -12.52 17.38 -11.27
N PHE A 87 -12.65 16.19 -11.85
CA PHE A 87 -11.75 15.08 -11.56
C PHE A 87 -11.52 14.19 -12.78
N LEU A 88 -10.38 13.51 -12.78
CA LEU A 88 -10.03 12.46 -13.73
C LEU A 88 -10.29 11.10 -13.07
N GLY A 89 -11.27 10.36 -13.57
CA GLY A 89 -11.58 9.01 -13.12
C GLY A 89 -10.79 7.96 -13.88
N MET A 90 -10.04 7.15 -13.16
CA MET A 90 -9.38 5.94 -13.67
C MET A 90 -10.27 4.74 -13.32
N GLY A 91 -11.07 4.31 -14.29
CA GLY A 91 -11.92 3.13 -14.25
C GLY A 91 -11.25 1.90 -14.87
N VAL A 92 -11.90 0.74 -14.78
CA VAL A 92 -11.50 -0.50 -15.47
C VAL A 92 -12.19 -0.63 -16.85
N PRO A 93 -11.50 -0.49 -18.00
CA PRO A 93 -10.21 0.20 -18.21
C PRO A 93 -10.38 1.68 -18.60
N ASN A 94 -11.58 2.26 -18.46
CA ASN A 94 -11.88 3.56 -19.05
C ASN A 94 -11.29 4.70 -18.23
N VAL A 95 -10.74 5.70 -18.92
CA VAL A 95 -10.36 6.99 -18.34
C VAL A 95 -11.40 8.02 -18.77
N TYR A 96 -11.87 8.83 -17.83
CA TYR A 96 -12.88 9.85 -18.10
C TYR A 96 -12.66 11.08 -17.22
N MET A 97 -13.02 12.24 -17.74
CA MET A 97 -13.11 13.47 -16.96
C MET A 97 -14.56 13.73 -16.59
N ALA A 98 -14.81 14.11 -15.34
CA ALA A 98 -16.15 14.40 -14.84
C ALA A 98 -16.21 15.78 -14.18
N HIS A 99 -17.36 16.41 -14.35
CA HIS A 99 -17.68 17.75 -13.86
C HIS A 99 -18.94 17.70 -13.02
N VAL A 100 -18.84 18.05 -11.74
CA VAL A 100 -19.96 18.06 -10.80
C VAL A 100 -20.54 19.48 -10.74
N TYR A 101 -21.79 19.65 -11.17
CA TYR A 101 -22.49 20.94 -11.14
C TYR A 101 -23.51 21.02 -10.01
N GLY A 102 -24.01 19.88 -9.55
CA GLY A 102 -25.05 19.81 -8.53
C GLY A 102 -25.55 18.37 -8.30
N PRO A 103 -26.55 18.19 -7.44
CA PRO A 103 -27.21 16.91 -7.23
C PRO A 103 -27.71 16.34 -8.56
N GLN A 104 -27.29 15.13 -8.90
CA GLN A 104 -27.54 14.43 -10.17
C GLN A 104 -27.10 15.18 -11.44
N ASP A 105 -26.47 16.35 -11.33
CA ASP A 105 -25.97 17.14 -12.46
C ASP A 105 -24.47 16.94 -12.58
N VAL A 106 -24.10 15.85 -13.27
CA VAL A 106 -22.72 15.42 -13.47
C VAL A 106 -22.49 15.15 -14.95
N LYS A 107 -21.62 15.94 -15.57
CA LYS A 107 -21.26 15.75 -16.98
C LYS A 107 -19.94 15.00 -17.09
N VAL A 108 -19.92 13.97 -17.92
CA VAL A 108 -18.76 13.11 -18.14
C VAL A 108 -18.29 13.22 -19.59
N VAL A 109 -17.00 13.44 -19.79
CA VAL A 109 -16.35 13.34 -21.10
C VAL A 109 -16.22 11.86 -21.45
N ALA A 110 -17.16 11.38 -22.25
CA ALA A 110 -17.24 10.01 -22.71
C ALA A 110 -16.49 9.87 -24.05
N ALA A 111 -15.20 9.59 -23.98
CA ALA A 111 -14.39 9.22 -25.14
C ALA A 111 -14.32 7.70 -25.28
N LYS A 112 -14.39 7.17 -26.51
CA LYS A 112 -14.19 5.73 -26.77
C LYS A 112 -12.87 5.50 -27.48
N SER A 113 -12.20 4.41 -27.12
CA SER A 113 -10.95 4.01 -27.77
C SER A 113 -11.17 3.52 -29.20
N LEU A 114 -10.08 3.56 -29.98
CA LEU A 114 -9.91 3.09 -31.35
C LEU A 114 -10.79 3.83 -32.38
N TYR A 115 -10.96 5.15 -32.21
CA TYR A 115 -11.74 6.02 -33.11
C TYR A 115 -13.21 5.59 -33.29
N ARG A 116 -13.72 4.67 -32.46
CA ARG A 116 -15.01 3.99 -32.69
C ARG A 116 -16.20 4.92 -32.65
N GLU A 117 -16.19 5.87 -31.73
CA GLU A 117 -17.24 6.86 -31.59
C GLU A 117 -16.60 8.21 -31.28
N ALA A 118 -17.29 9.26 -31.70
CA ALA A 118 -16.92 10.60 -31.35
C ALA A 118 -17.04 10.81 -29.83
N THR A 119 -16.12 11.61 -29.28
CA THR A 119 -16.18 12.12 -27.92
C THR A 119 -17.48 12.89 -27.71
N ALA A 120 -18.14 12.64 -26.60
CA ALA A 120 -19.38 13.31 -26.21
C ALA A 120 -19.34 13.71 -24.73
N VAL A 121 -19.93 14.85 -24.38
CA VAL A 121 -20.12 15.26 -22.99
C VAL A 121 -21.53 14.84 -22.56
N VAL A 122 -21.60 13.77 -21.78
CA VAL A 122 -22.87 13.11 -21.44
C VAL A 122 -23.30 13.49 -20.04
N GLN A 123 -24.56 13.88 -19.87
CA GLN A 123 -25.19 14.00 -18.56
C GLN A 123 -25.39 12.61 -17.95
N SER A 124 -24.71 12.31 -16.84
CA SER A 124 -24.66 10.98 -16.26
C SER A 124 -25.64 10.74 -15.11
N LYS A 125 -26.48 11.75 -14.80
CA LYS A 125 -27.45 11.70 -13.68
C LYS A 125 -26.78 11.39 -12.34
N GLY A 126 -25.61 11.97 -12.10
CA GLY A 126 -24.80 11.72 -10.90
C GLY A 126 -23.81 10.55 -11.04
N ARG A 127 -24.06 9.60 -11.96
CA ARG A 127 -23.34 8.33 -11.97
C ARG A 127 -22.00 8.42 -12.70
N VAL A 128 -20.94 7.92 -12.09
CA VAL A 128 -19.61 7.82 -12.71
C VAL A 128 -19.01 6.44 -12.47
N GLN A 129 -18.07 6.02 -13.29
CA GLN A 129 -17.44 4.71 -13.13
C GLN A 129 -16.56 4.68 -11.86
N SER A 130 -16.72 3.65 -11.04
CA SER A 130 -15.92 3.45 -9.83
C SER A 130 -14.46 3.10 -10.15
N GLY A 131 -13.55 3.53 -9.27
CA GLY A 131 -12.12 3.28 -9.37
C GLY A 131 -11.29 4.20 -8.49
N LEU A 132 -10.21 4.73 -9.08
CA LEU A 132 -9.37 5.76 -8.49
C LEU A 132 -9.66 7.11 -9.15
N LEU A 133 -10.12 8.08 -8.37
CA LEU A 133 -10.54 9.39 -8.86
C LEU A 133 -9.51 10.44 -8.44
N PHE A 134 -8.88 11.09 -9.41
CA PHE A 134 -7.83 12.09 -9.21
C PHE A 134 -8.42 13.49 -9.28
N VAL A 135 -8.41 14.20 -8.15
CA VAL A 135 -8.95 15.55 -7.99
C VAL A 135 -7.79 16.53 -7.86
N ALA A 136 -7.65 17.47 -8.79
CA ALA A 136 -6.62 18.50 -8.71
C ALA A 136 -6.96 19.50 -7.58
N ARG A 137 -5.99 19.77 -6.70
CA ARG A 137 -6.13 20.73 -5.61
C ARG A 137 -5.98 22.16 -6.10
N ASN A 138 -6.70 23.07 -5.42
CA ASN A 138 -6.52 24.52 -5.53
C ASN A 138 -6.65 25.09 -6.95
N LEU A 139 -7.43 24.44 -7.82
CA LEU A 139 -7.80 25.04 -9.10
C LEU A 139 -8.67 26.28 -8.87
N SER A 140 -8.34 27.36 -9.56
CA SER A 140 -9.19 28.55 -9.62
C SER A 140 -10.48 28.27 -10.40
N THR A 141 -11.50 29.09 -10.19
CA THR A 141 -12.76 29.01 -10.95
C THR A 141 -12.50 29.17 -12.45
N GLU A 142 -11.58 30.04 -12.85
CA GLU A 142 -11.20 30.25 -14.25
C GLU A 142 -10.57 29.00 -14.87
N GLU A 143 -9.68 28.31 -14.14
CA GLU A 143 -9.07 27.06 -14.61
C GLU A 143 -10.11 25.94 -14.75
N ILE A 144 -11.03 25.81 -13.79
CA ILE A 144 -12.15 24.86 -13.86
C ILE A 144 -13.04 25.16 -15.08
N ASP A 145 -13.42 26.41 -15.29
CA ASP A 145 -14.28 26.81 -16.40
C ASP A 145 -13.58 26.67 -17.75
N ARG A 146 -12.25 26.84 -17.80
CA ARG A 146 -11.46 26.55 -18.99
C ARG A 146 -11.50 25.07 -19.35
N ILE A 147 -11.29 24.18 -18.37
CA ILE A 147 -11.37 22.72 -18.59
C ILE A 147 -12.77 22.33 -19.08
N ARG A 148 -13.83 22.88 -18.48
CA ARG A 148 -15.22 22.67 -18.92
C ARG A 148 -15.45 23.10 -20.36
N THR A 149 -14.99 24.30 -20.70
CA THR A 149 -15.12 24.86 -22.06
C THR A 149 -14.43 23.97 -23.08
N LEU A 150 -13.19 23.57 -22.80
CA LEU A 150 -12.41 22.68 -23.67
C LEU A 150 -13.05 21.29 -23.78
N SER A 151 -13.61 20.76 -22.69
CA SER A 151 -14.34 19.49 -22.71
C SER A 151 -15.51 19.52 -23.72
N LEU A 152 -16.26 20.62 -23.78
CA LEU A 152 -17.34 20.81 -24.74
C LEU A 152 -16.82 21.01 -26.18
N GLN A 153 -15.69 21.70 -26.35
CA GLN A 153 -15.08 21.90 -27.67
C GLN A 153 -14.56 20.60 -28.30
N LYS A 154 -14.23 19.59 -27.49
CA LYS A 154 -13.84 18.26 -27.95
C LYS A 154 -15.02 17.36 -28.34
N GLU A 155 -16.26 17.80 -28.21
CA GLU A 155 -17.39 17.03 -28.73
C GLU A 155 -17.26 16.82 -30.24
N GLY A 156 -17.51 15.60 -30.71
CA GLY A 156 -17.35 15.25 -32.13
C GLY A 156 -15.94 14.77 -32.50
N HIS A 157 -14.94 14.93 -31.64
CA HIS A 157 -13.57 14.50 -31.93
C HIS A 157 -13.43 12.97 -31.85
N HIS A 158 -12.52 12.40 -32.64
CA HIS A 158 -12.17 10.99 -32.56
C HIS A 158 -10.71 10.85 -32.15
N ASN A 159 -10.44 9.93 -31.22
CA ASN A 159 -9.08 9.69 -30.71
C ASN A 159 -8.78 8.19 -30.56
N VAL A 160 -7.47 7.89 -30.45
CA VAL A 160 -6.98 6.51 -30.30
C VAL A 160 -7.44 5.90 -28.99
N THR A 161 -7.39 6.64 -27.89
CA THR A 161 -7.81 6.16 -26.56
C THR A 161 -8.58 7.23 -25.80
N CYS A 162 -9.47 6.80 -24.91
CA CYS A 162 -10.15 7.70 -23.98
C CYS A 162 -9.16 8.52 -23.14
N LEU A 163 -8.02 7.91 -22.75
CA LEU A 163 -6.95 8.62 -22.05
C LEU A 163 -6.40 9.78 -22.88
N THR A 164 -6.06 9.54 -24.15
CA THR A 164 -5.49 10.58 -25.02
C THR A 164 -6.41 11.80 -25.14
N GLU A 165 -7.72 11.58 -25.30
CA GLU A 165 -8.68 12.68 -25.38
C GLU A 165 -8.68 13.51 -24.10
N ASN A 166 -8.80 12.85 -22.93
CA ASN A 166 -8.83 13.53 -21.64
C ASN A 166 -7.51 14.27 -21.35
N LEU A 167 -6.37 13.71 -21.72
CA LEU A 167 -5.08 14.38 -21.60
C LEU A 167 -4.95 15.58 -22.54
N SER A 168 -5.51 15.52 -23.76
CA SER A 168 -5.51 16.65 -24.68
C SER A 168 -6.30 17.85 -24.13
N ILE A 169 -7.41 17.60 -23.43
CA ILE A 169 -8.20 18.63 -22.74
C ILE A 169 -7.36 19.29 -21.66
N LEU A 170 -6.66 18.50 -20.84
CA LEU A 170 -5.78 19.02 -19.79
C LEU A 170 -4.61 19.82 -20.39
N GLN A 171 -3.99 19.32 -21.45
CA GLN A 171 -2.89 19.99 -22.14
C GLN A 171 -3.32 21.37 -22.67
N GLU A 172 -4.46 21.46 -23.34
CA GLU A 172 -5.02 22.73 -23.83
C GLU A 172 -5.49 23.66 -22.71
N ALA A 173 -5.85 23.10 -21.55
CA ALA A 173 -6.15 23.85 -20.34
C ALA A 173 -4.89 24.44 -19.68
N GLY A 174 -3.69 24.07 -20.15
CA GLY A 174 -2.41 24.58 -19.66
C GLY A 174 -1.67 23.61 -18.73
N PHE A 175 -2.14 22.37 -18.60
CA PHE A 175 -1.43 21.34 -17.87
C PHE A 175 -0.26 20.78 -18.68
N SER A 176 0.81 20.40 -18.00
CA SER A 176 1.97 19.74 -18.61
C SER A 176 2.56 18.72 -17.64
N LEU A 177 3.22 17.69 -18.16
CA LEU A 177 3.96 16.72 -17.35
C LEU A 177 5.43 17.11 -17.26
N VAL A 178 6.07 16.87 -16.11
CA VAL A 178 7.52 17.06 -15.96
C VAL A 178 8.23 15.79 -16.40
N GLY A 179 9.09 15.91 -17.42
CA GLY A 179 9.91 14.79 -17.91
C GLY A 179 9.20 13.80 -18.83
N ALA A 180 7.94 14.06 -19.21
CA ALA A 180 7.15 13.25 -20.13
C ALA A 180 6.24 14.16 -20.97
N ASN A 181 5.70 13.64 -22.08
CA ASN A 181 4.70 14.35 -22.88
C ASN A 181 3.32 13.72 -22.72
N MET A 182 2.26 14.53 -22.59
CA MET A 182 0.90 14.01 -22.43
C MET A 182 0.46 13.15 -23.62
N GLU A 183 0.94 13.47 -24.82
CA GLU A 183 0.65 12.74 -26.05
C GLU A 183 1.30 11.35 -26.11
N GLU A 184 2.31 11.06 -25.29
CA GLU A 184 2.98 9.76 -25.27
C GLU A 184 2.14 8.70 -24.53
N TYR A 185 1.25 9.14 -23.64
CA TYR A 185 0.39 8.25 -22.86
C TYR A 185 -0.79 7.75 -23.69
N ARG A 186 -0.65 6.52 -24.19
CA ARG A 186 -1.74 5.82 -24.89
C ARG A 186 -2.47 4.82 -23.99
N LEU A 187 -1.79 4.24 -23.00
CA LEU A 187 -2.29 3.13 -22.19
C LEU A 187 -2.70 3.58 -20.78
N PRO A 188 -3.96 3.35 -20.35
CA PRO A 188 -4.45 3.74 -19.02
C PRO A 188 -3.60 3.24 -17.85
N HIS A 189 -3.13 1.98 -17.88
CA HIS A 189 -2.34 1.43 -16.77
C HIS A 189 -0.96 2.09 -16.66
N VAL A 190 -0.29 2.44 -17.77
CA VAL A 190 1.01 3.13 -17.73
C VAL A 190 0.85 4.51 -17.08
N PHE A 191 -0.16 5.26 -17.51
CA PHE A 191 -0.44 6.57 -16.90
C PHE A 191 -0.86 6.48 -15.43
N LEU A 192 -1.68 5.48 -15.08
CA LEU A 192 -2.06 5.22 -13.69
C LEU A 192 -0.83 4.93 -12.82
N SER A 193 0.05 4.04 -13.30
CA SER A 193 1.29 3.69 -12.62
C SER A 193 2.14 4.93 -12.37
N ASP A 194 2.36 5.75 -13.39
CA ASP A 194 3.21 6.93 -13.27
C ASP A 194 2.59 7.98 -12.33
N LEU A 195 1.27 8.19 -12.39
CA LEU A 195 0.56 9.06 -11.44
C LEU A 195 0.73 8.58 -10.00
N LEU A 196 0.52 7.28 -9.73
CA LEU A 196 0.69 6.69 -8.39
C LEU A 196 2.15 6.71 -7.94
N GLN A 197 3.09 6.65 -8.88
CA GLN A 197 4.52 6.81 -8.63
C GLN A 197 4.96 8.29 -8.55
N GLY A 198 4.04 9.25 -8.53
CA GLY A 198 4.35 10.67 -8.26
C GLY A 198 4.79 11.46 -9.49
N LEU A 199 4.33 11.09 -10.69
CA LEU A 199 4.43 11.90 -11.89
C LEU A 199 4.03 13.35 -11.60
N SER A 200 4.98 14.26 -11.74
CA SER A 200 4.77 15.68 -11.44
C SER A 200 4.01 16.35 -12.59
N VAL A 201 2.83 16.84 -12.27
CA VAL A 201 1.99 17.62 -13.19
C VAL A 201 2.13 19.10 -12.85
N LYS A 202 2.24 19.95 -13.86
CA LYS A 202 2.26 21.40 -13.72
C LYS A 202 1.05 22.03 -14.40
N LEU A 203 0.58 23.13 -13.85
CA LEU A 203 -0.38 24.05 -14.47
C LEU A 203 0.22 25.45 -14.39
N HIS A 204 0.41 26.10 -15.54
CA HIS A 204 1.04 27.43 -15.59
C HIS A 204 2.38 27.51 -14.82
N ASN A 205 3.24 26.49 -14.99
CA ASN A 205 4.52 26.29 -14.30
C ASN A 205 4.48 26.03 -12.79
N LYS A 206 3.30 25.94 -12.18
CA LYS A 206 3.13 25.55 -10.76
C LYS A 206 2.80 24.07 -10.66
N THR A 207 3.42 23.36 -9.72
CA THR A 207 3.09 21.96 -9.47
C THR A 207 1.65 21.83 -8.97
N VAL A 208 0.89 20.93 -9.59
CA VAL A 208 -0.47 20.58 -9.20
C VAL A 208 -0.40 19.38 -8.28
N GLU A 209 -1.01 19.49 -7.10
CA GLU A 209 -1.23 18.35 -6.23
C GLU A 209 -2.56 17.68 -6.55
N PHE A 210 -2.60 16.35 -6.49
CA PHE A 210 -3.84 15.58 -6.65
C PHE A 210 -4.22 14.91 -5.35
N ASP A 211 -5.51 14.98 -5.03
CA ASP A 211 -6.14 14.07 -4.09
C ASP A 211 -6.65 12.84 -4.83
N ILE A 212 -6.40 11.66 -4.26
CA ILE A 212 -6.86 10.40 -4.81
C ILE A 212 -8.02 9.92 -3.95
N VAL A 213 -9.18 9.74 -4.57
CA VAL A 213 -10.37 9.18 -3.92
C VAL A 213 -10.56 7.77 -4.44
N LYS A 214 -10.49 6.79 -3.56
CA LYS A 214 -10.69 5.38 -3.89
C LYS A 214 -12.13 4.99 -3.57
N THR A 215 -12.84 4.54 -4.59
CA THR A 215 -14.25 4.17 -4.51
C THR A 215 -14.48 2.66 -4.60
N THR A 216 -13.43 1.90 -4.90
CA THR A 216 -13.42 0.44 -5.01
C THR A 216 -12.87 -0.19 -3.74
N THR A 217 -13.33 -1.39 -3.40
CA THR A 217 -12.81 -2.16 -2.25
C THR A 217 -11.49 -2.87 -2.53
N GLN A 218 -11.09 -3.00 -3.80
CA GLN A 218 -9.80 -3.57 -4.18
C GLN A 218 -8.64 -2.77 -3.57
N SER A 219 -7.53 -3.44 -3.26
CA SER A 219 -6.28 -2.72 -2.97
C SER A 219 -5.81 -1.93 -4.21
N ILE A 220 -4.89 -0.97 -4.04
CA ILE A 220 -4.38 -0.20 -5.19
C ILE A 220 -3.69 -1.12 -6.20
N ASP A 221 -2.91 -2.11 -5.73
CA ASP A 221 -2.24 -3.08 -6.58
C ASP A 221 -3.24 -3.99 -7.32
N GLU A 222 -4.23 -4.55 -6.62
CA GLU A 222 -5.30 -5.35 -7.23
C GLU A 222 -6.09 -4.56 -8.27
N TYR A 223 -6.35 -3.29 -7.98
CA TYR A 223 -7.04 -2.39 -8.90
C TYR A 223 -6.19 -2.09 -10.13
N TYR A 224 -4.90 -1.80 -9.94
CA TYR A 224 -3.95 -1.59 -11.02
C TYR A 224 -3.88 -2.81 -11.94
N ASP A 225 -3.78 -4.02 -11.38
CA ASP A 225 -3.76 -5.26 -12.15
C ASP A 225 -5.09 -5.51 -12.88
N SER A 226 -6.21 -5.12 -12.29
CA SER A 226 -7.52 -5.15 -12.95
C SER A 226 -7.57 -4.22 -14.17
N VAL A 227 -7.04 -2.99 -14.05
CA VAL A 227 -6.93 -2.04 -15.17
C VAL A 227 -5.98 -2.59 -16.24
N LYS A 228 -4.79 -3.05 -15.86
CA LYS A 228 -3.78 -3.62 -16.75
C LYS A 228 -4.32 -4.82 -17.53
N GLY A 229 -4.94 -5.77 -16.83
CA GLY A 229 -5.57 -6.94 -17.43
C GLY A 229 -6.71 -6.57 -18.38
N ALA A 230 -7.55 -5.59 -18.03
CA ALA A 230 -8.61 -5.12 -18.91
C ALA A 230 -8.08 -4.44 -20.18
N VAL A 231 -6.96 -3.69 -20.09
CA VAL A 231 -6.29 -3.11 -21.26
C VAL A 231 -5.77 -4.20 -22.19
N TYR A 232 -5.04 -5.21 -21.69
CA TYR A 232 -4.54 -6.31 -22.52
C TYR A 232 -5.65 -7.17 -23.13
N LYS A 233 -6.78 -7.34 -22.43
CA LYS A 233 -7.94 -8.08 -22.93
C LYS A 233 -8.79 -7.29 -23.94
N THR A 234 -8.53 -5.99 -24.13
CA THR A 234 -9.37 -5.12 -24.99
C THR A 234 -9.42 -5.60 -26.45
N PRO A 235 -8.30 -5.94 -27.12
CA PRO A 235 -8.34 -6.47 -28.49
C PRO A 235 -9.15 -7.76 -28.62
N PHE A 236 -8.95 -8.71 -27.69
CA PHE A 236 -9.68 -9.99 -27.67
C PHE A 236 -11.18 -9.78 -27.47
N ARG A 237 -11.57 -8.92 -26.52
CA ARG A 237 -12.98 -8.54 -26.32
C ARG A 237 -13.63 -7.91 -27.55
N HIS A 238 -12.85 -7.25 -28.40
CA HIS A 238 -13.37 -6.70 -29.66
C HIS A 238 -13.57 -7.77 -30.72
N LEU A 239 -12.62 -8.71 -30.83
CA LEU A 239 -12.75 -9.85 -31.73
C LEU A 239 -13.96 -10.73 -31.34
N ASP A 240 -14.10 -11.05 -30.06
CA ASP A 240 -15.24 -11.82 -29.54
C ASP A 240 -16.58 -11.10 -29.74
N ARG A 241 -16.58 -9.76 -29.78
CA ARG A 241 -17.80 -8.98 -30.06
C ARG A 241 -18.14 -8.94 -31.54
N ALA A 242 -17.14 -8.98 -32.42
CA ALA A 242 -17.34 -8.98 -33.86
C ALA A 242 -17.83 -10.35 -34.38
N LEU A 243 -17.46 -11.44 -33.69
CA LEU A 243 -17.81 -12.81 -34.04
C LEU A 243 -19.13 -13.31 -33.42
N ASP A 244 -19.78 -12.46 -32.63
CA ASP A 244 -20.90 -12.86 -31.80
C ASP A 244 -22.23 -12.88 -32.54
N ASP A 245 -22.96 -13.99 -32.45
CA ASP A 245 -24.35 -14.07 -32.89
C ASP A 245 -25.32 -13.44 -31.87
N GLU A 246 -26.62 -13.44 -32.16
CA GLU A 246 -27.63 -12.84 -31.27
C GLU A 246 -27.79 -13.60 -29.95
N ILE A 247 -27.61 -14.93 -29.97
CA ILE A 247 -27.71 -15.81 -28.80
C ILE A 247 -26.53 -15.56 -27.86
N ALA A 248 -25.31 -15.52 -28.39
CA ALA A 248 -24.10 -15.21 -27.63
C ALA A 248 -24.14 -13.80 -27.02
N ARG A 249 -24.77 -12.83 -27.71
CA ARG A 249 -24.97 -11.47 -27.16
C ARG A 249 -25.89 -11.47 -25.95
N ASP A 250 -26.99 -12.20 -25.99
CA ASP A 250 -27.94 -12.26 -24.88
C ASP A 250 -27.44 -13.14 -23.73
N GLU A 251 -26.75 -14.23 -24.03
CA GLU A 251 -26.09 -15.07 -23.02
C GLU A 251 -24.99 -14.30 -22.28
N ARG A 252 -24.16 -13.51 -22.99
CA ARG A 252 -23.18 -12.62 -22.33
C ARG A 252 -23.82 -11.53 -21.50
N LYS A 253 -24.97 -10.97 -21.90
CA LYS A 253 -25.73 -10.05 -21.04
C LYS A 253 -26.21 -10.76 -19.78
N ARG A 254 -26.67 -12.02 -19.88
CA ARG A 254 -27.15 -12.80 -18.73
C ARG A 254 -26.02 -13.16 -17.76
N ILE A 255 -24.93 -13.74 -18.26
CA ILE A 255 -23.72 -14.07 -17.48
C ILE A 255 -23.17 -12.82 -16.79
N ALA A 256 -23.18 -11.69 -17.49
CA ALA A 256 -22.74 -10.44 -16.91
C ALA A 256 -23.63 -9.91 -15.78
N ILE A 257 -24.94 -10.08 -15.89
CA ILE A 257 -25.88 -9.73 -14.81
C ILE A 257 -25.61 -10.65 -13.61
N GLU A 258 -25.38 -11.94 -13.84
CA GLU A 258 -25.09 -12.93 -12.81
C GLU A 258 -23.76 -12.68 -12.08
N ILE A 259 -22.66 -12.47 -12.82
CA ILE A 259 -21.35 -12.09 -12.24
C ILE A 259 -21.46 -10.76 -11.50
N SER A 260 -22.23 -9.81 -12.03
CA SER A 260 -22.43 -8.53 -11.36
C SER A 260 -23.24 -8.66 -10.06
N ALA A 261 -24.17 -9.62 -10.00
CA ALA A 261 -24.93 -9.94 -8.79
C ALA A 261 -24.03 -10.61 -7.74
N GLN A 262 -23.23 -11.60 -8.14
CA GLN A 262 -22.26 -12.27 -7.25
C GLN A 262 -21.23 -11.29 -6.66
N ASN A 263 -20.70 -10.37 -7.48
CA ASN A 263 -19.79 -9.33 -7.00
C ASN A 263 -20.49 -8.37 -6.03
N SER A 264 -21.78 -8.07 -6.23
CA SER A 264 -22.54 -7.24 -5.30
C SER A 264 -22.83 -7.95 -3.96
N GLU A 265 -23.06 -9.26 -3.97
CA GLU A 265 -23.28 -10.06 -2.76
C GLU A 265 -22.00 -10.18 -1.92
N LYS A 266 -20.84 -10.42 -2.56
CA LYS A 266 -19.53 -10.43 -1.89
C LYS A 266 -19.18 -9.08 -1.25
N MET A 267 -19.75 -7.99 -1.77
CA MET A 267 -19.55 -6.62 -1.27
C MET A 267 -20.52 -6.27 -0.14
N ILE A 268 -21.73 -6.85 -0.15
CA ILE A 268 -22.71 -6.68 0.93
C ILE A 268 -22.22 -7.42 2.20
N SER A 269 -21.65 -8.62 2.06
CA SER A 269 -21.12 -9.35 3.23
C SER A 269 -19.92 -8.67 3.90
N LEU A 270 -19.10 -7.95 3.14
CA LEU A 270 -18.01 -7.10 3.66
C LEU A 270 -18.52 -5.81 4.34
N ARG A 271 -19.76 -5.40 4.04
CA ARG A 271 -20.37 -4.15 4.51
C ARG A 271 -21.20 -4.34 5.78
N GLU A 272 -21.92 -5.45 5.89
CA GLU A 272 -22.73 -5.79 7.09
C GLU A 272 -21.89 -5.98 8.35
N SER A 273 -20.58 -6.17 8.20
CA SER A 273 -19.62 -6.27 9.30
C SER A 273 -19.07 -4.91 9.80
N LYS A 274 -19.38 -3.79 9.12
CA LYS A 274 -18.75 -2.46 9.39
C LYS A 274 -19.73 -1.30 9.60
N GLU A 275 -21.03 -1.56 9.78
CA GLU A 275 -22.08 -0.52 9.83
C GLU A 275 -22.27 0.17 11.20
N ASN A 276 -21.30 0.11 12.13
CA ASN A 276 -21.47 0.66 13.49
C ASN A 276 -20.37 1.61 14.01
N GLU A 277 -19.69 2.35 13.12
CA GLU A 277 -18.79 3.42 13.57
C GLU A 277 -18.98 4.70 12.76
N ASP A 278 -20.08 5.39 13.02
CA ASP A 278 -20.15 6.84 12.85
C ASP A 278 -20.57 7.43 14.20
N ASN A 279 -19.60 7.79 15.01
CA ASN A 279 -19.80 8.74 16.09
C ASN A 279 -18.56 9.62 16.23
N THR A 280 -18.73 10.85 15.78
CA THR A 280 -17.91 11.99 16.17
C THR A 280 -17.91 12.14 17.70
N ALA A 281 -16.82 11.70 18.34
CA ALA A 281 -16.42 12.14 19.66
C ALA A 281 -14.89 12.26 19.64
N ASP A 282 -14.40 13.41 20.12
CA ASP A 282 -12.99 13.80 20.33
C ASP A 282 -11.94 12.89 19.67
N LEU A 283 -11.37 13.32 18.52
CA LEU A 283 -10.49 12.52 17.64
C LEU A 283 -9.15 12.09 18.27
N GLY A 284 -9.00 12.23 19.58
CA GLY A 284 -7.82 11.81 20.32
C GLY A 284 -6.56 12.59 19.92
N PRO A 285 -5.40 12.14 20.41
CA PRO A 285 -4.12 12.68 19.96
C PRO A 285 -3.91 12.43 18.46
N THR A 286 -3.32 13.41 17.77
CA THR A 286 -2.84 13.24 16.39
C THR A 286 -1.37 12.90 16.38
N PHE A 287 -0.96 12.04 15.44
CA PHE A 287 0.38 11.54 15.31
C PHE A 287 1.02 12.01 13.99
N THR A 288 2.33 12.10 14.01
CA THR A 288 3.15 12.22 12.81
C THR A 288 3.62 10.83 12.41
N VAL A 289 3.38 10.44 11.16
CA VAL A 289 3.76 9.15 10.60
C VAL A 289 4.79 9.38 9.51
N ARG A 290 5.97 8.76 9.68
CA ARG A 290 7.04 8.74 8.69
C ARG A 290 7.03 7.41 7.96
N VAL A 291 7.08 7.44 6.64
CA VAL A 291 6.93 6.24 5.81
C VAL A 291 8.15 6.04 4.93
N SER A 292 8.68 4.83 4.92
CA SER A 292 9.91 4.49 4.18
C SER A 292 9.71 4.56 2.68
N GLU A 293 10.61 5.25 2.01
CA GLU A 293 10.84 5.15 0.57
C GLU A 293 12.00 4.19 0.30
N THR A 294 11.95 3.50 -0.85
CA THR A 294 13.04 2.62 -1.30
C THR A 294 14.01 3.35 -2.22
N GLY A 295 15.28 2.96 -2.16
CA GLY A 295 16.24 3.20 -3.23
C GLY A 295 15.99 2.26 -4.41
N SER A 296 16.72 2.43 -5.51
CA SER A 296 16.52 1.72 -6.78
C SER A 296 16.60 0.18 -6.66
N LEU A 297 17.54 -0.35 -5.88
CA LEU A 297 17.60 -1.80 -5.60
C LEU A 297 16.41 -2.26 -4.74
N GLY A 298 15.98 -1.42 -3.79
CA GLY A 298 14.78 -1.68 -2.99
C GLY A 298 13.51 -1.74 -3.83
N GLU A 299 13.41 -0.94 -4.90
CA GLU A 299 12.26 -1.02 -5.84
C GLU A 299 12.21 -2.37 -6.55
N PHE A 300 13.37 -2.85 -7.03
CA PHE A 300 13.48 -4.17 -7.63
C PHE A 300 13.07 -5.27 -6.64
N PHE A 301 13.56 -5.20 -5.40
CA PHE A 301 13.19 -6.17 -4.37
C PHE A 301 11.71 -6.13 -3.99
N ARG A 302 11.11 -4.94 -3.86
CA ARG A 302 9.66 -4.79 -3.65
C ARG A 302 8.85 -5.36 -4.82
N SER A 303 9.32 -5.20 -6.06
CA SER A 303 8.65 -5.76 -7.24
C SER A 303 8.66 -7.29 -7.27
N LEU A 304 9.68 -7.92 -6.69
CA LEU A 304 9.80 -9.37 -6.63
C LEU A 304 9.07 -9.98 -5.42
N TRP A 305 9.05 -9.28 -4.29
CA TRP A 305 8.68 -9.89 -2.99
C TRP A 305 7.43 -9.29 -2.34
N GLY A 306 6.96 -8.14 -2.82
CA GLY A 306 5.83 -7.41 -2.23
C GLY A 306 6.24 -6.09 -1.56
N ALA A 307 5.24 -5.27 -1.25
CA ALA A 307 5.46 -3.95 -0.67
C ALA A 307 5.80 -4.02 0.83
N HIS A 308 7.10 -4.00 1.17
CA HIS A 308 7.56 -3.91 2.55
C HIS A 308 7.74 -2.47 3.00
N VAL A 309 6.63 -1.84 3.40
CA VAL A 309 6.62 -0.46 3.89
C VAL A 309 6.87 -0.43 5.41
N ILE A 310 7.80 0.44 5.82
CA ILE A 310 8.05 0.77 7.21
C ILE A 310 7.31 2.05 7.57
N TYR A 311 6.46 1.96 8.57
CA TYR A 311 5.79 3.08 9.19
C TYR A 311 6.46 3.40 10.53
N LYS A 312 6.83 4.65 10.75
CA LYS A 312 7.35 5.18 12.00
C LYS A 312 6.37 6.19 12.56
N ILE A 313 5.68 5.81 13.62
CA ILE A 313 4.69 6.66 14.29
C ILE A 313 5.43 7.39 15.41
N GLN A 314 5.54 8.70 15.31
CA GLN A 314 6.20 9.52 16.33
C GLN A 314 5.33 9.63 17.58
N LEU A 315 5.90 9.26 18.72
CA LEU A 315 5.32 9.35 20.05
C LEU A 315 5.76 10.67 20.70
N SER A 316 5.43 11.79 20.06
CA SER A 316 5.87 13.15 20.43
C SER A 316 5.25 13.67 21.74
N ASN A 317 4.34 12.91 22.37
CA ASN A 317 3.79 13.22 23.67
C ASN A 317 4.80 12.89 24.78
N GLN A 318 5.30 13.92 25.48
CA GLN A 318 6.21 13.77 26.61
C GLN A 318 5.66 12.85 27.70
N GLU A 319 4.35 12.88 27.97
CA GLU A 319 3.71 12.02 28.95
C GLU A 319 3.79 10.53 28.56
N LEU A 320 3.53 10.22 27.29
CA LEU A 320 3.63 8.85 26.77
C LEU A 320 5.08 8.35 26.81
N SER A 321 6.04 9.21 26.43
CA SER A 321 7.47 8.86 26.50
C SER A 321 7.92 8.56 27.93
N PHE A 322 7.42 9.30 28.93
CA PHE A 322 7.69 9.06 30.34
C PHE A 322 7.07 7.74 30.81
N LYS A 323 5.83 7.47 30.41
CA LYS A 323 5.13 6.21 30.72
C LYS A 323 5.83 4.99 30.12
N ILE A 324 6.41 5.12 28.93
CA ILE A 324 7.22 4.05 28.32
C ILE A 324 8.44 3.76 29.19
N ASP A 325 9.17 4.76 29.66
CA ASP A 325 10.33 4.53 30.53
C ASP A 325 9.94 4.03 31.93
N GLU A 326 8.76 4.42 32.45
CA GLU A 326 8.24 3.92 33.73
C GLU A 326 7.87 2.43 33.66
N LEU A 327 7.16 2.03 32.60
CA LEU A 327 6.69 0.65 32.43
C LEU A 327 7.78 -0.27 31.85
N LEU A 328 8.60 0.23 30.93
CA LEU A 328 9.68 -0.51 30.26
C LEU A 328 11.02 0.24 30.47
N PRO A 329 11.58 0.20 31.71
CA PRO A 329 12.78 0.96 32.02
C PRO A 329 14.01 0.45 31.25
N GLU A 330 14.13 -0.87 31.12
CA GLU A 330 15.26 -1.52 30.45
C GLU A 330 15.03 -1.65 28.95
N SER A 331 16.11 -1.47 28.19
CA SER A 331 16.11 -1.78 26.75
C SER A 331 16.42 -3.25 26.53
N LEU A 332 15.70 -3.87 25.59
CA LEU A 332 15.94 -5.24 25.17
C LEU A 332 17.27 -5.34 24.43
N LYS A 333 18.05 -6.38 24.75
CA LYS A 333 19.30 -6.70 24.06
C LYS A 333 19.05 -7.68 22.93
N GLU A 334 19.73 -7.49 21.81
CA GLU A 334 19.59 -8.40 20.67
C GLU A 334 20.33 -9.71 20.94
N PHE A 335 19.72 -10.84 20.60
CA PHE A 335 20.31 -12.17 20.72
C PHE A 335 20.77 -12.54 22.14
N ASP A 336 20.04 -12.10 23.17
CA ASP A 336 20.29 -12.47 24.57
C ASP A 336 19.84 -13.91 24.85
N ILE A 337 20.56 -14.88 24.26
CA ILE A 337 20.26 -16.30 24.29
C ILE A 337 21.41 -17.03 25.00
N PRO A 338 21.17 -17.65 26.18
CA PRO A 338 22.13 -18.57 26.74
C PRO A 338 22.27 -19.79 25.81
N ASN A 339 23.51 -20.12 25.42
CA ASN A 339 23.85 -21.20 24.48
C ASN A 339 23.26 -21.03 23.06
N ILE A 340 23.62 -19.90 22.42
CA ILE A 340 23.26 -19.63 21.03
C ILE A 340 23.79 -20.73 20.07
N SER A 341 22.91 -21.27 19.22
CA SER A 341 23.25 -22.29 18.22
C SER A 341 24.22 -21.75 17.16
N PHE A 342 24.98 -22.62 16.50
CA PHE A 342 25.94 -22.21 15.47
C PHE A 342 25.28 -21.38 14.35
N ALA A 343 24.16 -21.87 13.81
CA ALA A 343 23.36 -21.13 12.83
C ALA A 343 22.92 -19.74 13.33
N SER A 344 22.59 -19.60 14.62
CA SER A 344 22.24 -18.31 15.22
C SER A 344 23.45 -17.38 15.42
N ARG A 345 24.65 -17.93 15.65
CA ARG A 345 25.91 -17.16 15.67
C ARG A 345 26.26 -16.64 14.30
N VAL A 346 26.20 -17.48 13.27
CA VAL A 346 26.46 -17.07 11.88
C VAL A 346 25.47 -15.99 11.44
N LYS A 347 24.18 -16.16 11.76
CA LYS A 347 23.16 -15.12 11.55
C LYS A 347 23.56 -13.79 12.22
N ARG A 348 23.88 -13.81 13.52
CA ARG A 348 24.25 -12.62 14.29
C ARG A 348 25.53 -11.95 13.76
N ASP A 349 26.59 -12.72 13.54
CA ASP A 349 27.94 -12.20 13.32
C ASP A 349 28.21 -11.82 11.86
N TYR A 350 27.49 -12.44 10.90
CA TYR A 350 27.73 -12.21 9.48
C TYR A 350 26.52 -11.58 8.77
N LEU A 351 25.35 -12.21 8.86
CA LEU A 351 24.15 -11.75 8.11
C LEU A 351 23.49 -10.52 8.73
N PHE A 352 23.61 -10.39 10.05
CA PHE A 352 23.00 -9.32 10.80
C PHE A 352 24.01 -8.31 11.31
N CYS A 353 25.27 -8.34 10.88
CA CYS A 353 26.24 -7.34 11.32
C CYS A 353 25.82 -5.92 10.90
N GLU A 354 26.26 -4.90 11.65
CA GLU A 354 25.85 -3.51 11.46
C GLU A 354 26.03 -3.01 10.02
N SER A 355 27.12 -3.41 9.35
CA SER A 355 27.39 -3.03 7.97
C SER A 355 26.36 -3.59 6.98
N VAL A 356 26.00 -4.88 7.12
CA VAL A 356 25.01 -5.53 6.24
C VAL A 356 23.62 -4.95 6.52
N VAL A 357 23.27 -4.77 7.79
CA VAL A 357 21.99 -4.15 8.19
C VAL A 357 21.89 -2.72 7.66
N SER A 358 22.96 -1.93 7.77
CA SER A 358 23.03 -0.57 7.24
C SER A 358 22.85 -0.55 5.72
N MET A 359 23.52 -1.45 5.00
CA MET A 359 23.36 -1.60 3.55
C MET A 359 21.91 -1.93 3.18
N ILE A 360 21.30 -2.94 3.80
CA ILE A 360 19.91 -3.34 3.53
C ILE A 360 18.96 -2.17 3.80
N ARG A 361 19.11 -1.48 4.94
CA ARG A 361 18.28 -0.33 5.29
C ARG A 361 18.46 0.84 4.33
N SER A 362 19.68 1.10 3.86
CA SER A 362 19.95 2.14 2.87
C SER A 362 19.21 1.92 1.54
N GLN A 363 18.81 0.68 1.24
CA GLN A 363 18.05 0.34 0.03
C GLN A 363 16.55 0.22 0.32
N MET A 364 16.18 -0.39 1.44
CA MET A 364 14.77 -0.68 1.76
C MET A 364 14.03 0.49 2.44
N ALA A 365 14.77 1.38 3.09
CA ALA A 365 14.27 2.56 3.79
C ALA A 365 15.27 3.71 3.69
N SER A 366 15.63 4.04 2.45
CA SER A 366 16.66 5.04 2.10
C SER A 366 16.28 6.43 2.59
N ASN A 367 14.98 6.73 2.56
CA ASN A 367 14.40 7.99 2.97
C ASN A 367 13.07 7.75 3.69
N PHE A 368 12.58 8.76 4.41
CA PHE A 368 11.27 8.72 5.05
C PHE A 368 10.48 9.98 4.70
N GLN A 369 9.33 9.79 4.07
CA GLN A 369 8.37 10.86 3.84
C GLN A 369 7.51 11.05 5.10
N GLU A 370 7.33 12.29 5.53
CA GLU A 370 6.61 12.64 6.74
C GLU A 370 5.17 13.07 6.44
N TYR A 371 4.22 12.55 7.22
CA TYR A 371 2.82 12.91 7.15
C TYR A 371 2.28 13.23 8.54
N GLU A 372 1.70 14.41 8.71
CA GLU A 372 1.13 14.87 9.98
C GLU A 372 -0.38 14.65 10.04
N GLY A 373 -0.94 14.69 11.26
CA GLY A 373 -2.38 14.72 11.49
C GLY A 373 -3.07 13.34 11.46
N PHE A 374 -2.32 12.26 11.64
CA PHE A 374 -2.88 10.90 11.72
C PHE A 374 -3.65 10.73 13.02
N THR A 375 -4.89 10.28 12.92
CA THR A 375 -5.69 9.91 14.09
C THR A 375 -5.46 8.43 14.43
N GLN A 376 -5.91 8.01 15.61
CA GLN A 376 -5.90 6.60 15.99
C GLN A 376 -6.56 5.67 14.96
N HIS A 377 -7.65 6.11 14.32
CA HIS A 377 -8.33 5.34 13.27
C HIS A 377 -7.45 5.20 12.02
N ASN A 378 -6.66 6.23 11.69
CA ASN A 378 -5.70 6.11 10.60
C ASN A 378 -4.60 5.11 10.94
N LEU A 379 -4.12 5.11 12.18
CA LEU A 379 -3.10 4.15 12.61
C LEU A 379 -3.64 2.70 12.61
N LEU A 380 -4.90 2.49 13.01
CA LEU A 380 -5.55 1.19 12.88
C LEU A 380 -5.58 0.67 11.45
N SER A 381 -5.83 1.56 10.47
CA SER A 381 -5.84 1.16 9.05
C SER A 381 -4.48 0.72 8.50
N LEU A 382 -3.39 0.93 9.26
CA LEU A 382 -2.06 0.40 8.92
C LEU A 382 -1.88 -1.07 9.35
N LEU A 383 -2.78 -1.60 10.17
CA LEU A 383 -2.71 -2.98 10.67
C LEU A 383 -3.54 -3.92 9.77
N PRO A 384 -3.06 -5.16 9.52
CA PRO A 384 -3.84 -6.16 8.82
C PRO A 384 -5.13 -6.47 9.58
N ASP A 385 -6.24 -6.55 8.85
CA ASP A 385 -7.54 -6.96 9.37
C ASP A 385 -7.72 -8.47 9.17
N ASN A 386 -7.73 -9.22 10.27
CA ASN A 386 -7.92 -10.67 10.27
C ASN A 386 -9.35 -11.09 10.67
N THR A 387 -10.31 -10.16 10.64
CA THR A 387 -11.71 -10.46 10.94
C THR A 387 -12.25 -11.61 10.09
N GLY A 388 -12.75 -12.67 10.73
CA GLY A 388 -13.39 -13.80 10.06
C GLY A 388 -12.45 -14.71 9.25
N LYS A 389 -11.13 -14.53 9.34
CA LYS A 389 -10.17 -15.46 8.72
C LYS A 389 -9.97 -16.67 9.63
N GLU A 390 -10.36 -17.85 9.14
CA GLU A 390 -9.98 -19.15 9.72
C GLU A 390 -8.71 -19.65 9.01
N GLY A 391 -7.57 -19.66 9.70
CA GLY A 391 -6.27 -20.08 9.12
C GLY A 391 -5.09 -19.20 9.52
N GLU A 392 -4.09 -19.11 8.66
CA GLU A 392 -2.91 -18.25 8.87
C GLU A 392 -3.30 -16.77 8.93
N LYS A 393 -3.01 -16.13 10.06
CA LYS A 393 -3.26 -14.71 10.28
C LYS A 393 -2.13 -13.88 9.69
N THR A 394 -2.48 -12.82 8.96
CA THR A 394 -1.49 -11.84 8.47
C THR A 394 -1.11 -10.92 9.63
N MET A 395 0.18 -10.82 9.97
CA MET A 395 0.63 -10.03 11.12
C MET A 395 1.65 -8.98 10.68
N CYS A 396 1.62 -7.82 11.34
CA CYS A 396 2.70 -6.84 11.23
C CYS A 396 3.75 -7.09 12.31
N ASN A 397 5.02 -7.01 11.93
CA ASN A 397 6.09 -6.87 12.89
C ASN A 397 6.10 -5.44 13.43
N PHE A 398 6.31 -5.27 14.74
CA PHE A 398 6.51 -3.95 15.32
C PHE A 398 7.64 -3.90 16.34
N VAL A 399 8.18 -2.69 16.51
CA VAL A 399 9.19 -2.33 17.51
C VAL A 399 8.74 -1.06 18.21
N LEU A 400 8.71 -1.09 19.54
CA LEU A 400 8.47 0.07 20.38
C LEU A 400 9.80 0.61 20.90
N THR A 401 10.01 1.91 20.72
CA THR A 401 11.11 2.66 21.32
C THR A 401 10.54 3.75 22.23
N ARG A 402 11.41 4.54 22.87
CA ARG A 402 10.98 5.70 23.68
C ARG A 402 10.21 6.76 22.87
N HIS A 403 10.53 6.92 21.59
CA HIS A 403 10.08 8.05 20.78
C HIS A 403 9.25 7.64 19.56
N GLU A 404 9.30 6.37 19.16
CA GLU A 404 8.67 5.88 17.94
C GLU A 404 8.05 4.50 18.18
N LEU A 405 6.86 4.29 17.63
CA LEU A 405 6.30 2.98 17.32
C LEU A 405 6.57 2.69 15.85
N ILE A 406 7.37 1.67 15.56
CA ILE A 406 7.77 1.29 14.21
C ILE A 406 7.01 0.03 13.81
N VAL A 407 6.30 0.06 12.68
CA VAL A 407 5.45 -1.03 12.19
C VAL A 407 5.85 -1.38 10.76
N VAL A 408 5.93 -2.68 10.44
CA VAL A 408 6.19 -3.20 9.10
C VAL A 408 5.20 -4.31 8.77
N SER A 409 4.59 -4.22 7.58
CA SER A 409 3.72 -5.28 7.07
C SER A 409 4.54 -6.47 6.57
N ASN A 410 4.22 -7.67 7.08
CA ASN A 410 4.80 -8.93 6.63
C ASN A 410 3.86 -9.59 5.61
N GLU A 411 3.69 -9.00 4.44
CA GLU A 411 3.16 -9.74 3.29
C GLU A 411 4.34 -10.43 2.59
N VAL A 412 4.75 -11.59 3.12
CA VAL A 412 5.89 -12.34 2.58
C VAL A 412 5.35 -13.50 1.74
N TYR A 413 5.51 -13.42 0.42
CA TYR A 413 5.10 -14.50 -0.50
C TYR A 413 6.13 -15.64 -0.59
N TYR A 414 7.36 -15.45 -0.09
CA TYR A 414 8.47 -16.39 -0.24
C TYR A 414 9.28 -16.57 1.06
N GLY A 415 9.36 -17.79 1.59
CA GLY A 415 10.04 -18.10 2.85
C GLY A 415 11.54 -17.80 2.90
N LEU A 416 12.21 -17.69 1.74
CA LEU A 416 13.63 -17.35 1.62
C LEU A 416 13.94 -15.88 1.99
N VAL A 417 12.91 -15.02 2.09
CA VAL A 417 13.03 -13.57 2.35
C VAL A 417 12.70 -13.21 3.80
N ASP A 418 12.14 -14.14 4.58
CA ASP A 418 11.68 -13.91 5.96
C ASP A 418 12.81 -13.44 6.89
N TRP A 419 14.06 -13.86 6.63
CA TRP A 419 15.22 -13.46 7.42
C TRP A 419 15.66 -12.00 7.17
N LEU A 420 15.50 -11.47 5.95
CA LEU A 420 15.83 -10.07 5.58
C LEU A 420 14.85 -9.07 6.19
N LEU A 421 13.62 -9.51 6.44
CA LEU A 421 12.52 -8.72 7.00
C LEU A 421 12.41 -8.84 8.51
N THR A 422 13.38 -9.48 9.16
CA THR A 422 13.40 -9.63 10.62
C THR A 422 13.39 -8.27 11.31
N LYS A 423 12.71 -8.24 12.47
CA LYS A 423 12.58 -7.08 13.36
C LYS A 423 13.93 -6.40 13.68
N HIS A 424 15.00 -7.17 13.68
CA HIS A 424 16.39 -6.73 13.88
C HIS A 424 16.94 -5.92 12.70
N VAL A 425 16.81 -6.45 11.49
CA VAL A 425 17.43 -5.90 10.27
C VAL A 425 16.66 -4.69 9.76
N LEU A 426 15.37 -4.87 9.49
CA LEU A 426 14.60 -3.87 8.76
C LEU A 426 13.99 -2.82 9.71
N ILE A 427 13.56 -3.23 10.91
CA ILE A 427 12.72 -2.39 11.77
C ILE A 427 13.56 -1.60 12.76
N SER A 428 14.24 -2.28 13.68
CA SER A 428 15.08 -1.67 14.70
C SER A 428 16.41 -1.16 14.14
N GLY A 429 17.07 -1.90 13.23
CA GLY A 429 18.31 -1.46 12.60
C GLY A 429 19.41 -1.12 13.60
N TYR A 430 19.55 -1.94 14.66
CA TYR A 430 20.42 -1.66 15.81
C TYR A 430 20.06 -0.40 16.61
N ALA A 431 18.79 -0.02 16.66
CA ALA A 431 18.34 1.00 17.60
C ALA A 431 18.68 0.55 19.03
N HIS A 432 19.71 1.15 19.66
CA HIS A 432 20.20 0.83 21.01
C HIS A 432 19.17 1.05 22.15
N HIS A 433 17.90 1.29 21.83
CA HIS A 433 16.86 1.71 22.76
C HIS A 433 15.51 1.02 22.47
N VAL A 434 15.52 -0.18 21.89
CA VAL A 434 14.31 -1.01 21.77
C VAL A 434 13.76 -1.31 23.15
N LYS A 435 12.51 -0.94 23.40
CA LYS A 435 11.78 -1.20 24.65
C LYS A 435 10.92 -2.46 24.54
N PHE A 436 10.41 -2.75 23.35
CA PHE A 436 9.67 -3.98 23.05
C PHE A 436 9.71 -4.31 21.56
N ALA A 437 9.57 -5.59 21.21
CA ALA A 437 9.38 -6.03 19.83
C ALA A 437 8.46 -7.25 19.77
N GLY A 438 7.50 -7.24 18.85
CA GLY A 438 6.50 -8.31 18.75
C GLY A 438 5.72 -8.21 17.45
N GLU A 439 4.59 -8.90 17.39
CA GLU A 439 3.66 -8.81 16.26
C GLU A 439 2.35 -8.16 16.69
N MET A 440 1.73 -7.44 15.75
CA MET A 440 0.44 -6.79 15.95
C MET A 440 -0.46 -6.94 14.72
N TRP A 441 -1.75 -7.08 14.98
CA TRP A 441 -2.80 -7.11 13.95
C TRP A 441 -4.11 -6.59 14.52
N SER A 442 -5.08 -6.34 13.65
CA SER A 442 -6.42 -5.96 14.05
C SER A 442 -7.42 -7.09 13.81
N GLU A 443 -8.41 -7.19 14.68
CA GLU A 443 -9.57 -8.06 14.54
C GLU A 443 -10.83 -7.28 14.90
N THR A 444 -11.96 -7.65 14.32
CA THR A 444 -13.26 -7.12 14.73
C THR A 444 -13.98 -8.19 15.53
N VAL A 445 -14.25 -7.91 16.81
CA VAL A 445 -15.01 -8.79 17.70
C VAL A 445 -16.27 -8.08 18.14
N ASN A 446 -17.42 -8.70 17.88
CA ASN A 446 -18.74 -8.13 18.15
C ASN A 446 -18.93 -6.73 17.53
N GLY A 447 -18.42 -6.55 16.30
CA GLY A 447 -18.53 -5.29 15.56
C GLY A 447 -17.64 -4.15 16.06
N LYS A 448 -16.68 -4.43 16.98
CA LYS A 448 -15.73 -3.42 17.48
C LYS A 448 -14.29 -3.82 17.13
N PRO A 449 -13.45 -2.87 16.68
CA PRO A 449 -12.04 -3.15 16.42
C PRO A 449 -11.31 -3.46 17.73
N GLN A 450 -10.46 -4.48 17.70
CA GLN A 450 -9.50 -4.81 18.73
C GLN A 450 -8.10 -4.93 18.09
N ILE A 451 -7.09 -4.45 18.82
CA ILE A 451 -5.68 -4.67 18.46
C ILE A 451 -5.21 -5.87 19.25
N MET A 452 -4.66 -6.85 18.54
CA MET A 452 -4.00 -7.99 19.12
C MET A 452 -2.49 -7.76 19.09
N ILE A 453 -1.81 -8.07 20.20
CA ILE A 453 -0.36 -7.92 20.33
C ILE A 453 0.22 -9.21 20.92
N ASN A 454 1.30 -9.73 20.35
CA ASN A 454 2.07 -10.81 20.96
C ASN A 454 3.51 -10.37 21.27
N ASN A 455 4.24 -11.24 21.96
CA ASN A 455 5.66 -11.07 22.26
C ASN A 455 6.57 -11.89 21.32
N ASN A 456 6.10 -12.22 20.12
CA ASN A 456 6.86 -13.03 19.16
C ASN A 456 8.03 -12.24 18.57
N SER A 457 9.21 -12.44 19.11
CA SER A 457 10.44 -11.87 18.56
C SER A 457 11.61 -12.81 18.82
N GLY A 458 12.06 -13.50 17.77
CA GLY A 458 13.21 -14.41 17.85
C GLY A 458 14.50 -13.72 18.31
N THR A 459 14.66 -12.42 18.01
CA THR A 459 15.85 -11.63 18.33
C THR A 459 15.81 -10.96 19.70
N TYR A 460 14.70 -10.31 20.07
CA TYR A 460 14.60 -9.52 21.30
C TYR A 460 13.89 -10.23 22.45
N ARG A 461 13.09 -11.27 22.15
CA ARG A 461 12.43 -12.18 23.10
C ARG A 461 11.82 -11.52 24.35
N PRO A 462 10.90 -10.56 24.20
CA PRO A 462 10.27 -9.96 25.37
C PRO A 462 9.46 -10.97 26.18
N THR A 463 9.38 -10.76 27.49
CA THR A 463 8.65 -11.62 28.42
C THR A 463 7.14 -11.37 28.36
N ALA A 464 6.35 -12.32 28.89
CA ALA A 464 4.90 -12.14 29.05
C ALA A 464 4.56 -10.95 29.97
N GLU A 465 5.37 -10.70 31.01
CA GLU A 465 5.19 -9.52 31.87
C GLU A 465 5.40 -8.21 31.09
N GLN A 466 6.38 -8.17 30.19
CA GLN A 466 6.59 -7.02 29.30
C GLN A 466 5.42 -6.86 28.32
N LEU A 467 4.82 -7.96 27.84
CA LEU A 467 3.63 -7.91 26.99
C LEU A 467 2.46 -7.24 27.70
N GLU A 468 2.19 -7.59 28.95
CA GLU A 468 1.12 -6.94 29.74
C GLU A 468 1.32 -5.42 29.83
N LYS A 469 2.56 -4.99 30.06
CA LYS A 469 2.93 -3.56 30.12
C LYS A 469 2.77 -2.87 28.77
N VAL A 470 3.08 -3.55 27.67
CA VAL A 470 2.88 -3.04 26.31
C VAL A 470 1.41 -2.93 25.95
N VAL A 471 0.56 -3.87 26.40
CA VAL A 471 -0.90 -3.77 26.21
C VAL A 471 -1.44 -2.51 26.87
N VAL A 472 -0.94 -2.15 28.06
CA VAL A 472 -1.29 -0.89 28.73
C VAL A 472 -0.82 0.33 27.91
N LEU A 473 0.43 0.34 27.46
CA LEU A 473 0.98 1.43 26.64
C LEU A 473 0.24 1.59 25.30
N ALA A 474 -0.05 0.49 24.62
CA ALA A 474 -0.80 0.50 23.37
C ALA A 474 -2.23 1.01 23.60
N SER A 475 -2.87 0.70 24.72
CA SER A 475 -4.18 1.27 25.07
C SER A 475 -4.15 2.79 25.25
N MET A 476 -2.99 3.36 25.60
CA MET A 476 -2.78 4.82 25.65
C MET A 476 -2.54 5.42 24.26
N ILE A 477 -1.91 4.67 23.34
CA ILE A 477 -1.70 5.08 21.95
C ILE A 477 -3.02 5.03 21.15
N PHE A 478 -3.87 4.04 21.45
CA PHE A 478 -5.13 3.78 20.76
C PHE A 478 -6.34 3.92 21.71
N PRO A 479 -6.63 5.12 22.25
CA PRO A 479 -7.70 5.29 23.22
C PRO A 479 -9.07 4.94 22.62
N GLY A 480 -9.82 4.07 23.32
CA GLY A 480 -11.13 3.61 22.87
C GLY A 480 -11.10 2.37 21.97
N VAL A 481 -9.92 1.87 21.62
CA VAL A 481 -9.75 0.57 20.97
C VAL A 481 -9.33 -0.45 22.03
N LYS A 482 -9.95 -1.62 22.04
CA LYS A 482 -9.54 -2.68 22.95
C LYS A 482 -8.19 -3.24 22.49
N VAL A 483 -7.21 -3.29 23.38
CA VAL A 483 -5.93 -3.96 23.12
C VAL A 483 -5.86 -5.26 23.92
N VAL A 484 -5.45 -6.35 23.28
CA VAL A 484 -5.39 -7.68 23.88
C VAL A 484 -4.01 -8.28 23.64
N GLY A 485 -3.39 -8.78 24.71
CA GLY A 485 -2.16 -9.55 24.65
C GLY A 485 -2.45 -11.03 24.36
N ASP A 486 -1.76 -11.60 23.38
CA ASP A 486 -1.78 -13.02 23.03
C ASP A 486 -0.36 -13.60 23.20
N PRO A 487 0.03 -14.03 24.41
CA PRO A 487 1.40 -14.49 24.67
C PRO A 487 1.72 -15.75 23.88
N CYS A 488 2.82 -15.73 23.12
CA CYS A 488 3.28 -16.92 22.42
C CYS A 488 3.73 -17.98 23.43
N GLY A 489 3.15 -19.19 23.34
CA GLY A 489 3.60 -20.36 24.11
C GLY A 489 2.68 -20.82 25.25
N VAL A 490 1.45 -20.29 25.38
CA VAL A 490 0.43 -20.89 26.26
C VAL A 490 -0.49 -21.78 25.41
N PRO A 491 -0.47 -23.11 25.57
CA PRO A 491 -1.46 -23.97 24.93
C PRO A 491 -2.85 -23.55 25.42
N GLN A 492 -3.80 -23.37 24.50
CA GLN A 492 -5.19 -23.14 24.90
C GLN A 492 -5.67 -24.33 25.74
N PRO A 493 -6.29 -24.11 26.91
CA PRO A 493 -6.77 -25.20 27.76
C PRO A 493 -7.94 -25.89 27.04
N GLY A 494 -7.68 -27.04 26.43
CA GLY A 494 -8.68 -27.85 25.74
C GLY A 494 -8.21 -28.63 24.52
N GLN A 495 -7.03 -28.37 23.96
CA GLN A 495 -6.50 -29.19 22.86
C GLN A 495 -5.71 -30.40 23.40
N PRO A 496 -6.14 -31.64 23.13
CA PRO A 496 -5.37 -32.83 23.46
C PRO A 496 -4.06 -32.84 22.68
N LYS A 497 -2.96 -33.20 23.34
CA LYS A 497 -1.61 -33.28 22.74
C LYS A 497 -1.48 -34.28 21.59
N GLU A 498 -2.49 -35.11 21.33
CA GLU A 498 -2.44 -36.18 20.33
C GLU A 498 -2.79 -35.71 18.90
N GLU A 499 -3.59 -34.65 18.72
CA GLU A 499 -4.00 -34.18 17.38
C GLU A 499 -2.86 -33.55 16.56
N LYS A 500 -1.76 -33.12 17.19
CA LYS A 500 -0.60 -32.58 16.47
C LYS A 500 0.23 -33.68 15.81
N LYS A 501 0.24 -34.88 16.39
CA LYS A 501 1.03 -36.02 15.89
C LYS A 501 0.31 -36.74 14.75
N GLU A 502 -1.02 -36.87 14.83
CA GLU A 502 -1.82 -37.46 13.74
C GLU A 502 -1.86 -36.56 12.49
N LYS A 503 -1.88 -35.23 12.64
CA LYS A 503 -1.84 -34.30 11.49
C LYS A 503 -0.47 -34.20 10.81
N GLU A 504 0.61 -34.58 11.48
CA GLU A 504 1.94 -34.71 10.87
C GLU A 504 2.06 -36.06 10.12
N GLU A 505 1.56 -37.16 10.68
CA GLU A 505 1.54 -38.48 10.00
C GLU A 505 0.60 -38.54 8.79
N GLU A 506 -0.52 -37.80 8.77
CA GLU A 506 -1.38 -37.69 7.57
C GLU A 506 -0.74 -36.85 6.46
N LYS A 507 0.05 -35.81 6.81
CA LYS A 507 0.77 -34.99 5.83
C LYS A 507 1.94 -35.73 5.19
N GLU A 508 2.60 -36.64 5.91
CA GLU A 508 3.66 -37.48 5.32
C GLU A 508 3.10 -38.51 4.35
N LYS A 509 1.88 -39.02 4.56
CA LYS A 509 1.24 -39.98 3.65
C LYS A 509 0.71 -39.36 2.35
N GLU A 510 0.26 -38.11 2.36
CA GLU A 510 -0.15 -37.41 1.12
C GLU A 510 1.04 -37.03 0.22
N VAL A 511 2.26 -36.97 0.76
CA VAL A 511 3.48 -36.66 -0.02
C VAL A 511 4.01 -37.89 -0.76
N GLU A 512 3.74 -39.11 -0.28
CA GLU A 512 4.20 -40.34 -0.95
C GLU A 512 3.32 -40.81 -2.14
N GLU A 513 2.03 -40.46 -2.20
CA GLU A 513 1.11 -40.98 -3.24
C GLU A 513 0.80 -40.00 -4.40
N GLY A 514 1.37 -38.79 -4.39
CA GLY A 514 1.05 -37.71 -5.35
C GLY A 514 2.16 -37.38 -6.37
N GLY A 515 2.65 -38.35 -7.14
CA GLY A 515 3.59 -38.09 -8.22
C GLY A 515 2.93 -37.49 -9.46
N GLU A 516 3.09 -36.17 -9.68
CA GLU A 516 3.37 -35.50 -10.97
C GLU A 516 3.04 -33.98 -10.93
N GLY A 517 4.07 -33.13 -11.12
CA GLY A 517 3.92 -31.88 -11.89
C GLY A 517 3.75 -30.52 -11.17
N LEU A 518 4.77 -30.04 -10.46
CA LEU A 518 5.36 -28.68 -10.57
C LEU A 518 6.43 -28.52 -9.48
N LEU A 519 7.63 -28.04 -9.84
CA LEU A 519 8.74 -27.82 -8.91
C LEU A 519 8.36 -26.82 -7.79
N ARG A 520 7.84 -27.35 -6.68
CA ARG A 520 7.84 -26.71 -5.35
C ARG A 520 9.08 -27.22 -4.62
N PHE A 521 10.08 -26.36 -4.44
CA PHE A 521 11.13 -26.62 -3.45
C PHE A 521 10.53 -26.37 -2.06
N SER A 522 9.98 -27.41 -1.45
CA SER A 522 9.67 -27.42 -0.02
C SER A 522 10.94 -27.74 0.76
N MET A 523 11.47 -26.76 1.51
CA MET A 523 12.40 -27.04 2.59
C MET A 523 11.59 -27.53 3.80
N ILE A 524 11.40 -28.84 3.88
CA ILE A 524 11.20 -29.55 5.14
C ILE A 524 12.17 -30.72 5.06
N ASP A 525 13.29 -30.58 5.75
CA ASP A 525 14.15 -31.68 6.21
C ASP A 525 15.01 -31.09 7.32
N ALA A 526 14.39 -30.94 8.48
CA ALA A 526 15.09 -30.73 9.74
C ALA A 526 14.67 -31.88 10.65
N GLU A 527 15.26 -33.05 10.42
CA GLU A 527 15.56 -34.10 11.42
C GLU A 527 16.16 -35.32 10.72
N ALA A 528 17.39 -35.16 10.22
CA ALA A 528 18.31 -36.28 10.07
C ALA A 528 19.63 -35.85 10.70
N GLU A 529 19.91 -36.35 11.89
CA GLU A 529 21.22 -36.26 12.54
C GLU A 529 22.25 -36.98 11.65
N MET A 530 22.80 -36.24 10.69
CA MET A 530 24.07 -36.55 10.06
C MET A 530 24.99 -35.38 10.40
N GLU A 531 26.14 -35.67 11.02
CA GLU A 531 27.20 -34.72 11.29
C GLU A 531 27.67 -34.06 9.98
N MET A 532 27.00 -32.97 9.57
CA MET A 532 27.51 -32.07 8.55
C MET A 532 28.66 -31.27 9.14
N THR A 533 29.70 -31.08 8.34
CA THR A 533 30.84 -30.26 8.74
C THR A 533 30.45 -28.77 8.72
N GLU A 534 31.05 -27.95 9.60
CA GLU A 534 30.79 -26.50 9.67
C GLU A 534 30.97 -25.79 8.31
N GLU A 535 31.81 -26.34 7.45
CA GLU A 535 32.11 -25.82 6.11
C GLU A 535 30.96 -26.07 5.11
N GLU A 536 30.25 -27.18 5.23
CA GLU A 536 29.11 -27.54 4.37
C GLU A 536 27.84 -26.73 4.71
N GLU A 537 27.61 -26.42 5.99
CA GLU A 537 26.55 -25.50 6.39
C GLU A 537 26.79 -24.07 5.85
N LEU A 538 28.06 -23.61 5.86
CA LEU A 538 28.45 -22.30 5.37
C LEU A 538 28.27 -22.14 3.85
N VAL A 539 28.59 -23.19 3.08
CA VAL A 539 28.40 -23.20 1.62
C VAL A 539 26.91 -23.18 1.26
N ARG A 540 26.09 -24.01 1.92
CA ARG A 540 24.63 -23.99 1.72
C ARG A 540 23.98 -22.65 2.10
N LEU A 541 24.46 -22.02 3.18
CA LEU A 541 24.02 -20.67 3.55
C LEU A 541 24.41 -19.64 2.48
N ARG A 542 25.63 -19.67 1.92
CA ARG A 542 26.02 -18.74 0.86
C ARG A 542 25.20 -18.91 -0.43
N GLU A 543 24.97 -20.15 -0.85
CA GLU A 543 24.21 -20.47 -2.05
C GLU A 543 22.72 -20.12 -1.91
N SER A 544 22.12 -20.43 -0.75
CA SER A 544 20.71 -20.12 -0.49
C SER A 544 20.44 -18.61 -0.35
N LEU A 545 21.39 -17.85 0.19
CA LEU A 545 21.24 -16.42 0.43
C LEU A 545 21.62 -15.54 -0.78
N GLY A 546 22.11 -16.15 -1.87
CA GLY A 546 22.52 -15.42 -3.09
C GLY A 546 23.61 -14.37 -2.84
N ILE A 547 24.42 -14.54 -1.80
CA ILE A 547 25.42 -13.54 -1.34
C ILE A 547 26.46 -13.26 -2.42
N ASP A 548 26.80 -14.25 -3.24
CA ASP A 548 27.74 -14.08 -4.35
C ASP A 548 27.19 -13.13 -5.44
N LEU A 549 25.86 -13.02 -5.58
CA LEU A 549 25.21 -12.06 -6.48
C LEU A 549 25.24 -10.62 -5.93
N LEU A 550 25.25 -10.45 -4.60
CA LEU A 550 25.34 -9.16 -3.92
C LEU A 550 26.78 -8.62 -3.89
N LEU A 551 27.77 -9.48 -3.73
CA LEU A 551 29.19 -9.10 -3.70
C LEU A 551 29.77 -8.84 -5.09
N HIS A 552 29.24 -9.47 -6.14
CA HIS A 552 29.74 -9.25 -7.51
C HIS A 552 29.28 -7.91 -8.12
N LYS A 553 28.24 -7.27 -7.57
CA LYS A 553 27.71 -5.97 -8.04
C LYS A 553 28.14 -4.75 -7.22
N SER A 554 28.70 -4.94 -6.03
CA SER A 554 29.23 -3.83 -5.20
C SER A 554 30.72 -3.54 -5.45
N GLY A 555 31.33 -4.24 -6.40
CA GLY A 555 32.71 -4.06 -6.85
C GLY A 555 32.89 -3.34 -8.19
N GLU A 556 31.83 -2.68 -8.73
CA GLU A 556 31.91 -1.76 -9.88
C GLU A 556 31.51 -0.33 -9.50
#